data_AF-A0A7G5GW20-F1
#
_entry.id   AF-A0A7G5GW20-F1
#
_cell.length_a   1.000
_cell.length_b   1.000
_cell.length_c   1.000
_cell.angle_alpha   90.00
_cell.angle_beta   90.00
_cell.angle_gamma   90.00
#
_symmetry.space_group_name_H-M   'P 1'
#
loop_
_entity.id
_entity.type
_entity.pdbx_description
1 polymer ?
#
loop_
_entity_poly.entity_id
_entity_poly.type
_entity_poly.pdbx_seq_one_letter_code
_entity_poly.pdbx_strand_id
1 'polypeptide(L)'
;MKIAQLVSLLAIVSLVSLSSCSKKSDDGVTPATQSQAGFSVKIDGQAYAPDFAYALATSPGTNNYYAIYGLDSKTSDVVVLALPNTAAEGTYPLSNVNFASVTFAKEDFSTVNGGTGTVTIKTKTATNITGTFSFTAYDVTGTKKRVLTDGTFNVAIR
;
A
#
# COMPACT_ATOMS: atom_id res chain seq x y z
N MET A 1 -40.00 -28.28 55.47
CA MET A 1 -38.58 -28.26 55.87
C MET A 1 -37.80 -27.66 54.71
N LYS A 2 -36.92 -26.66 54.78
CA LYS A 2 -36.46 -25.69 55.79
C LYS A 2 -35.97 -24.46 54.98
N ILE A 3 -36.51 -23.27 55.23
CA ILE A 3 -35.87 -22.14 55.94
C ILE A 3 -34.68 -21.51 55.20
N ALA A 4 -34.88 -20.25 54.81
CA ALA A 4 -33.87 -19.29 54.38
C ALA A 4 -32.92 -18.91 55.53
N GLN A 5 -31.65 -18.62 55.23
CA GLN A 5 -30.78 -17.68 55.97
C GLN A 5 -29.46 -17.52 55.19
N LEU A 6 -29.10 -16.34 54.65
CA LEU A 6 -28.57 -15.11 55.28
C LEU A 6 -27.05 -15.18 55.56
N VAL A 7 -26.38 -14.05 55.26
CA VAL A 7 -25.05 -13.58 55.71
C VAL A 7 -23.86 -14.06 54.85
N SER A 8 -22.83 -13.29 54.50
CA SER A 8 -22.45 -11.86 54.36
C SER A 8 -20.92 -11.88 54.12
N LEU A 9 -20.35 -10.78 53.60
CA LEU A 9 -18.90 -10.49 53.45
C LEU A 9 -18.19 -11.33 52.36
N LEU A 10 -17.46 -10.74 51.40
CA LEU A 10 -16.40 -9.76 51.60
C LEU A 10 -16.16 -8.91 50.33
N ALA A 11 -15.93 -7.61 50.53
CA ALA A 11 -15.59 -6.64 49.52
C ALA A 11 -14.15 -6.80 49.00
N ILE A 12 -13.94 -6.66 47.69
CA ILE A 12 -12.68 -6.14 47.14
C ILE A 12 -13.02 -5.03 46.15
N VAL A 13 -12.84 -3.82 46.66
CA VAL A 13 -12.77 -2.57 45.91
C VAL A 13 -11.47 -2.61 45.10
N SER A 14 -11.58 -2.51 43.77
CA SER A 14 -10.44 -2.22 42.91
C SER A 14 -10.74 -0.93 42.15
N LEU A 15 -10.24 0.17 42.72
CA LEU A 15 -10.13 1.45 42.05
C LEU A 15 -9.22 1.30 40.83
N VAL A 16 -9.76 1.46 39.63
CA VAL A 16 -8.94 1.83 38.47
C VAL A 16 -9.27 3.27 38.13
N SER A 17 -8.28 4.10 38.40
CA SER A 17 -8.21 5.53 38.28
C SER A 17 -8.60 6.03 36.88
N LEU A 18 -9.59 6.92 36.86
CA LEU A 18 -9.85 7.85 35.76
C LEU A 18 -8.67 8.82 35.65
N SER A 19 -7.72 8.56 34.74
CA SER A 19 -6.73 9.54 34.30
C SER A 19 -7.41 10.58 33.39
N SER A 20 -8.24 11.44 33.99
CA SER A 20 -8.75 12.65 33.35
C SER A 20 -7.63 13.70 33.35
N CYS A 21 -6.72 13.61 32.38
CA CYS A 21 -5.82 14.71 32.07
C CYS A 21 -6.63 15.83 31.38
N SER A 22 -7.11 16.78 32.17
CA SER A 22 -7.51 18.09 31.71
C SER A 22 -6.27 18.95 31.50
N LYS A 23 -5.83 19.09 30.25
CA LYS A 23 -4.94 20.18 29.83
C LYS A 23 -5.39 20.76 28.49
N LYS A 24 -5.98 21.95 28.61
CA LYS A 24 -5.84 23.16 27.80
C LYS A 24 -5.56 22.97 26.30
N SER A 25 -6.51 23.43 25.50
CA SER A 25 -6.33 23.81 24.11
C SER A 25 -5.17 24.80 23.99
N ASP A 26 -4.19 24.47 23.14
CA ASP A 26 -3.31 25.42 22.45
C ASP A 26 -2.93 24.78 21.10
N ASP A 27 -3.32 25.49 20.04
CA ASP A 27 -2.82 25.51 18.66
C ASP A 27 -2.22 24.23 18.04
N GLY A 28 -3.04 23.58 17.22
CA GLY A 28 -2.78 23.57 15.77
C GLY A 28 -1.37 23.20 15.29
N VAL A 29 -0.95 21.96 15.53
CA VAL A 29 -0.13 21.22 14.56
C VAL A 29 -0.47 19.75 14.65
N THR A 30 -1.29 19.28 13.72
CA THR A 30 -1.40 17.85 13.42
C THR A 30 0.02 17.37 13.07
N PRO A 31 0.58 16.34 13.71
CA PRO A 31 1.80 15.72 13.20
C PRO A 31 1.49 15.29 11.76
N ALA A 32 2.14 15.89 10.78
CA ALA A 32 2.12 15.36 9.43
C ALA A 32 2.61 13.92 9.56
N THR A 33 1.73 12.95 9.34
CA THR A 33 2.07 11.54 9.26
C THR A 33 3.16 11.43 8.20
N GLN A 34 4.43 11.29 8.63
CA GLN A 34 5.51 10.94 7.72
C GLN A 34 5.07 9.66 7.02
N SER A 35 4.93 9.72 5.71
CA SER A 35 4.57 8.55 4.91
C SER A 35 5.63 7.48 5.17
N GLN A 36 5.25 6.36 5.77
CA GLN A 36 6.15 5.25 6.02
C GLN A 36 6.81 4.84 4.69
N ALA A 37 8.14 4.66 4.70
CA ALA A 37 8.85 4.14 3.52
C ALA A 37 8.39 2.70 3.25
N GLY A 38 8.24 2.35 1.97
CA GLY A 38 7.85 1.01 1.53
C GLY A 38 6.84 1.00 0.39
N PHE A 39 6.24 -0.18 0.20
CA PHE A 39 5.23 -0.46 -0.81
C PHE A 39 4.15 -1.33 -0.16
N SER A 40 2.88 -0.98 -0.37
CA SER A 40 1.75 -1.74 0.15
C SER A 40 0.57 -1.68 -0.80
N VAL A 41 -0.23 -2.73 -0.84
CA VAL A 41 -1.41 -2.85 -1.70
C VAL A 41 -2.34 -3.92 -1.17
N LYS A 42 -3.60 -3.92 -1.59
CA LYS A 42 -4.49 -5.07 -1.45
C LYS A 42 -4.61 -5.79 -2.78
N ILE A 43 -4.28 -7.08 -2.83
CA ILE A 43 -4.51 -7.95 -3.99
C ILE A 43 -5.76 -8.76 -3.72
N ASP A 44 -6.79 -8.57 -4.54
CA ASP A 44 -8.11 -9.18 -4.38
C ASP A 44 -8.68 -8.99 -2.96
N GLY A 45 -8.48 -7.79 -2.41
CA GLY A 45 -8.91 -7.38 -1.08
C GLY A 45 -8.00 -7.83 0.08
N GLN A 46 -7.01 -8.70 -0.16
CA GLN A 46 -6.06 -9.15 0.86
C GLN A 46 -4.83 -8.25 0.92
N ALA A 47 -4.44 -7.86 2.14
CA ALA A 47 -3.26 -7.01 2.33
C ALA A 47 -1.98 -7.74 1.87
N TYR A 48 -1.18 -7.02 1.09
CA TYR A 48 0.10 -7.47 0.56
C TYR A 48 1.13 -6.35 0.69
N ALA A 49 2.25 -6.65 1.33
CA ALA A 49 3.32 -5.70 1.63
C ALA A 49 4.67 -6.37 1.32
N PRO A 50 5.19 -6.22 0.09
CA PRO A 50 6.50 -6.74 -0.29
C PRO A 50 7.62 -6.21 0.63
N ASP A 51 8.63 -7.03 0.90
CA ASP A 51 9.73 -6.68 1.80
C ASP A 51 10.85 -5.88 1.12
N PHE A 52 10.84 -5.81 -0.22
CA PHE A 52 11.79 -5.02 -0.99
C PHE A 52 11.08 -4.09 -1.96
N ALA A 53 11.35 -2.79 -1.87
CA ALA A 53 10.73 -1.79 -2.74
C ALA A 53 11.72 -0.70 -3.15
N TYR A 54 11.70 -0.34 -4.44
CA TYR A 54 12.60 0.63 -5.04
C TYR A 54 12.05 1.12 -6.38
N ALA A 55 12.59 2.22 -6.89
CA ALA A 55 12.37 2.64 -8.26
C ALA A 55 13.69 2.65 -9.04
N LEU A 56 13.64 2.38 -10.34
CA LEU A 56 14.76 2.52 -11.27
C LEU A 56 14.47 3.67 -12.23
N ALA A 57 15.45 4.56 -12.40
CA ALA A 57 15.36 5.66 -13.37
C ALA A 57 15.31 5.17 -14.83
N THR A 58 15.85 3.97 -15.09
CA THR A 58 15.77 3.26 -16.37
C THR A 58 15.33 1.81 -16.12
N SER A 59 14.21 1.43 -16.72
CA SER A 59 13.70 0.07 -16.64
C SER A 59 14.57 -0.88 -17.47
N PRO A 60 14.89 -2.09 -16.97
CA PRO A 60 15.58 -3.09 -17.76
C PRO A 60 14.86 -3.35 -19.09
N GLY A 61 15.61 -3.30 -20.20
CA GLY A 61 15.08 -3.52 -21.55
C GLY A 61 14.35 -2.33 -22.18
N THR A 62 14.12 -1.22 -21.47
CA THR A 62 13.49 0.01 -22.01
C THR A 62 14.06 1.28 -21.36
N ASN A 63 15.04 1.90 -22.02
CA ASN A 63 15.73 3.11 -21.51
C ASN A 63 14.83 4.35 -21.33
N ASN A 64 13.61 4.34 -21.90
CA ASN A 64 12.68 5.46 -21.86
C ASN A 64 11.67 5.38 -20.71
N TYR A 65 11.76 4.35 -19.87
CA TYR A 65 10.83 4.10 -18.78
C TYR A 65 11.54 4.16 -17.44
N TYR A 66 10.88 4.75 -16.46
CA TYR A 66 11.20 4.51 -15.06
C TYR A 66 10.19 3.48 -14.52
N ALA A 67 10.61 2.67 -13.56
CA ALA A 67 9.76 1.62 -13.00
C ALA A 67 9.84 1.59 -11.48
N ILE A 68 8.69 1.46 -10.82
CA ILE A 68 8.53 1.28 -9.37
C ILE A 68 8.26 -0.18 -9.10
N TYR A 69 9.01 -0.78 -8.19
CA TYR A 69 8.95 -2.19 -7.85
C TYR A 69 8.52 -2.38 -6.40
N GLY A 70 7.60 -3.31 -6.17
CA GLY A 70 7.40 -3.99 -4.90
C GLY A 70 7.64 -5.49 -5.10
N LEU A 71 8.70 -6.02 -4.51
CA LEU A 71 9.17 -7.40 -4.65
C LEU A 71 9.13 -8.10 -3.29
N ASP A 72 8.54 -9.30 -3.25
CA ASP A 72 8.63 -10.20 -2.11
C ASP A 72 9.79 -11.17 -2.32
N SER A 73 10.84 -11.03 -1.50
CA SER A 73 12.06 -11.82 -1.62
C SER A 73 11.87 -13.32 -1.33
N LYS A 74 10.76 -13.70 -0.67
CA LYS A 74 10.48 -15.08 -0.27
C LYS A 74 9.66 -15.82 -1.30
N THR A 75 8.67 -15.15 -1.91
CA THR A 75 7.79 -15.75 -2.92
C THR A 75 8.22 -15.45 -4.35
N SER A 76 9.10 -14.47 -4.54
CA SER A 76 9.42 -13.87 -5.85
C SER A 76 8.21 -13.20 -6.54
N ASP A 77 7.14 -12.92 -5.80
CA ASP A 77 6.02 -12.14 -6.29
C ASP A 77 6.45 -10.68 -6.48
N VAL A 78 5.98 -10.04 -7.54
CA VAL A 78 6.37 -8.68 -7.90
C VAL A 78 5.19 -7.87 -8.41
N VAL A 79 5.13 -6.60 -8.01
CA VAL A 79 4.28 -5.58 -8.60
C VAL A 79 5.19 -4.53 -9.23
N VAL A 80 4.97 -4.23 -10.50
CA VAL A 80 5.74 -3.25 -11.26
C VAL A 80 4.80 -2.18 -11.79
N LEU A 81 5.12 -0.91 -11.58
CA LEU A 81 4.48 0.24 -12.22
C LEU A 81 5.50 0.89 -13.15
N ALA A 82 5.24 0.92 -14.45
CA ALA A 82 6.13 1.48 -15.45
C ALA A 82 5.49 2.70 -16.11
N LEU A 83 6.24 3.81 -16.14
CA LEU A 83 5.81 5.07 -16.74
C LEU A 83 7.00 5.69 -17.51
N PRO A 84 6.76 6.53 -18.54
CA PRO A 84 7.83 7.24 -19.21
C PRO A 84 8.71 8.01 -18.23
N ASN A 85 10.02 8.04 -18.45
CA ASN A 85 10.98 8.72 -17.56
C ASN A 85 10.70 10.24 -17.42
N THR A 86 9.98 10.83 -18.37
CA THR A 86 9.49 12.21 -18.36
C THR A 86 8.28 12.46 -17.46
N ALA A 87 7.66 11.42 -16.90
CA ALA A 87 6.52 11.59 -16.01
C ALA A 87 6.93 12.38 -14.74
N ALA A 88 6.17 13.43 -14.47
CA ALA A 88 6.33 14.31 -13.32
C ALA A 88 5.26 13.98 -12.26
N GLU A 89 5.12 14.81 -11.24
CA GLU A 89 4.00 14.69 -10.30
C GLU A 89 2.66 14.83 -11.05
N GLY A 90 1.70 13.95 -10.74
CA GLY A 90 0.43 13.88 -11.45
C GLY A 90 -0.21 12.50 -11.43
N THR A 91 -1.42 12.42 -12.00
CA THR A 91 -2.19 11.18 -12.11
C THR A 91 -2.19 10.69 -13.55
N TYR A 92 -1.78 9.43 -13.74
CA TYR A 92 -1.61 8.81 -15.03
C TYR A 92 -2.55 7.61 -15.18
N PRO A 93 -3.41 7.58 -16.21
CA PRO A 93 -4.18 6.40 -16.52
C PRO A 93 -3.26 5.29 -17.02
N LEU A 94 -3.53 4.07 -16.57
CA LEU A 94 -2.88 2.87 -17.09
C LEU A 94 -3.45 2.54 -18.48
N SER A 95 -2.55 2.20 -19.39
CA SER A 95 -2.74 2.04 -20.83
C SER A 95 -1.57 1.21 -21.39
N ASN A 96 -1.35 1.25 -22.71
CA ASN A 96 -0.15 0.69 -23.32
C ASN A 96 1.10 1.58 -23.16
N VAL A 97 0.93 2.82 -22.70
CA VAL A 97 2.04 3.74 -22.44
C VAL A 97 2.46 3.67 -20.98
N ASN A 98 1.55 3.95 -20.05
CA ASN A 98 1.78 3.75 -18.61
C ASN A 98 1.17 2.41 -18.23
N PHE A 99 1.93 1.45 -17.73
CA PHE A 99 1.38 0.12 -17.50
C PHE A 99 1.83 -0.45 -16.17
N ALA A 100 1.10 -1.45 -15.69
CA ALA A 100 1.47 -2.22 -14.53
C ALA A 100 1.51 -3.71 -14.87
N SER A 101 2.42 -4.42 -14.22
CA SER A 101 2.53 -5.88 -14.31
C SER A 101 2.62 -6.46 -12.90
N VAL A 102 2.05 -7.64 -12.73
CA VAL A 102 2.00 -8.35 -11.46
C VAL A 102 2.35 -9.81 -11.72
N THR A 103 3.36 -10.32 -11.05
CA THR A 103 3.52 -11.75 -10.84
C THR A 103 3.09 -12.03 -9.41
N PHE A 104 2.06 -12.86 -9.24
CA PHE A 104 1.54 -13.21 -7.92
C PHE A 104 1.13 -14.67 -7.88
N ALA A 105 1.63 -15.42 -6.90
CA ALA A 105 1.39 -16.85 -6.76
C ALA A 105 1.74 -17.65 -8.03
N LYS A 106 2.85 -17.27 -8.70
CA LYS A 106 3.36 -17.86 -9.96
C LYS A 106 2.46 -17.65 -11.18
N GLU A 107 1.55 -16.68 -11.13
CA GLU A 107 0.73 -16.26 -12.26
C GLU A 107 1.09 -14.83 -12.66
N ASP A 108 1.14 -14.57 -13.97
CA ASP A 108 1.47 -13.27 -14.53
C ASP A 108 0.25 -12.54 -15.05
N PHE A 109 0.13 -11.26 -14.69
CA PHE A 109 -0.93 -10.36 -15.08
C PHE A 109 -0.34 -9.03 -15.54
N SER A 110 -1.00 -8.37 -16.49
CA SER A 110 -0.63 -7.02 -16.90
C SER A 110 -1.84 -6.19 -17.27
N THR A 111 -1.72 -4.87 -17.12
CA THR A 111 -2.75 -3.95 -17.60
C THR A 111 -2.77 -3.82 -19.11
N VAL A 112 -1.69 -4.19 -19.81
CA VAL A 112 -1.69 -4.18 -21.29
C VAL A 112 -2.62 -5.25 -21.88
N ASN A 113 -3.01 -6.25 -21.08
CA ASN A 113 -3.95 -7.31 -21.47
C ASN A 113 -5.43 -6.89 -21.28
N GLY A 114 -5.75 -5.61 -21.50
CA GLY A 114 -7.10 -5.06 -21.31
C GLY A 114 -7.43 -4.63 -19.88
N GLY A 115 -6.41 -4.45 -19.04
CA GLY A 115 -6.55 -3.88 -17.71
C GLY A 115 -6.71 -2.36 -17.71
N THR A 116 -7.16 -1.83 -16.58
CA THR A 116 -7.41 -0.39 -16.38
C THR A 116 -7.01 0.02 -14.97
N GLY A 117 -6.78 1.31 -14.77
CA GLY A 117 -6.43 1.84 -13.46
C GLY A 117 -5.68 3.15 -13.56
N THR A 118 -5.11 3.58 -12.44
CA THR A 118 -4.35 4.82 -12.34
C THR A 118 -3.15 4.65 -11.44
N VAL A 119 -2.08 5.38 -11.75
CA VAL A 119 -0.95 5.63 -10.87
C VAL A 119 -0.88 7.13 -10.64
N THR A 120 -0.79 7.54 -9.38
CA THR A 120 -0.60 8.93 -8.98
C THR A 120 0.79 9.09 -8.39
N ILE A 121 1.62 9.93 -9.00
CA ILE A 121 2.90 10.37 -8.46
C ILE A 121 2.62 11.62 -7.63
N LYS A 122 2.76 11.51 -6.31
CA LYS A 122 2.53 12.62 -5.37
C LYS A 122 3.76 13.48 -5.17
N THR A 123 4.93 12.84 -5.05
CA THR A 123 6.21 13.55 -4.92
C THR A 123 7.27 12.82 -5.71
N LYS A 124 8.07 13.54 -6.49
CA LYS A 124 9.23 12.97 -7.21
C LYS A 124 10.43 13.89 -7.08
N THR A 125 11.47 13.40 -6.40
CA THR A 125 12.77 14.06 -6.29
C THR A 125 13.83 13.26 -7.05
N ALA A 126 15.09 13.67 -6.96
CA ALA A 126 16.21 12.91 -7.52
C ALA A 126 16.42 11.55 -6.84
N THR A 127 16.00 11.38 -5.59
CA THR A 127 16.35 10.21 -4.76
C THR A 127 15.14 9.48 -4.20
N ASN A 128 13.93 10.02 -4.33
CA ASN A 128 12.73 9.43 -3.75
C ASN A 128 11.50 9.70 -4.64
N ILE A 129 10.56 8.75 -4.63
CA ILE A 129 9.25 8.92 -5.25
C ILE A 129 8.16 8.37 -4.32
N THR A 130 7.06 9.12 -4.21
CA THR A 130 5.88 8.73 -3.43
C THR A 130 4.62 8.82 -4.26
N GLY A 131 3.61 8.03 -3.89
CA GLY A 131 2.35 8.04 -4.61
C GLY A 131 1.41 6.92 -4.24
N THR A 132 0.37 6.80 -5.05
CA THR A 132 -0.68 5.79 -4.90
C THR A 132 -1.00 5.13 -6.24
N PHE A 133 -1.64 3.98 -6.20
CA PHE A 133 -2.13 3.31 -7.39
C PHE A 133 -3.34 2.42 -7.10
N SER A 134 -4.13 2.17 -8.13
CA SER A 134 -5.24 1.21 -8.10
C SER A 134 -5.49 0.74 -9.52
N PHE A 135 -5.56 -0.57 -9.75
CA PHE A 135 -5.76 -1.14 -11.08
C PHE A 135 -6.34 -2.55 -11.08
N THR A 136 -6.85 -2.95 -12.23
CA THR A 136 -7.16 -4.35 -12.56
C THR A 136 -6.22 -4.79 -13.67
N ALA A 137 -5.53 -5.90 -13.48
CA ALA A 137 -4.66 -6.52 -14.48
C ALA A 137 -5.19 -7.90 -14.86
N TYR A 138 -4.93 -8.30 -16.11
CA TYR A 138 -5.40 -9.56 -16.67
C TYR A 138 -4.23 -10.44 -17.11
N ASP A 139 -4.43 -11.75 -17.07
CA ASP A 139 -3.50 -12.68 -17.68
C ASP A 139 -3.51 -12.54 -19.21
N VAL A 140 -2.57 -13.19 -19.90
CA VAL A 140 -2.46 -13.10 -21.37
C VAL A 140 -3.71 -13.56 -22.10
N THR A 141 -4.53 -14.42 -21.49
CA THR A 141 -5.79 -14.88 -22.07
C THR A 141 -6.96 -13.91 -21.86
N GLY A 142 -6.81 -12.92 -20.98
CA GLY A 142 -7.88 -12.01 -20.57
C GLY A 142 -8.96 -12.66 -19.68
N THR A 143 -8.76 -13.90 -19.25
CA THR A 143 -9.77 -14.68 -18.52
C THR A 143 -9.61 -14.56 -17.01
N LYS A 144 -8.37 -14.50 -16.53
CA LYS A 144 -8.04 -14.33 -15.12
C LYS A 144 -7.68 -12.87 -14.88
N LYS A 145 -8.02 -12.37 -13.69
CA LYS A 145 -7.68 -11.01 -13.28
C LYS A 145 -7.21 -10.95 -11.83
N ARG A 146 -6.41 -9.93 -11.54
CA ARG A 146 -6.09 -9.47 -10.19
C ARG A 146 -6.54 -8.03 -10.03
N VAL A 147 -7.20 -7.74 -8.92
CA VAL A 147 -7.64 -6.39 -8.57
C VAL A 147 -6.73 -5.86 -7.47
N LEU A 148 -5.98 -4.82 -7.79
CA LEU A 148 -5.03 -4.17 -6.90
C LEU A 148 -5.60 -2.84 -6.44
N THR A 149 -5.94 -2.73 -5.17
CA THR A 149 -6.55 -1.53 -4.57
C THR A 149 -5.73 -1.01 -3.41
N ASP A 150 -5.96 0.24 -3.02
CA ASP A 150 -5.29 0.88 -1.87
C ASP A 150 -3.76 0.82 -1.96
N GLY A 151 -3.23 0.87 -3.19
CA GLY A 151 -1.80 0.81 -3.45
C GLY A 151 -1.10 2.10 -3.02
N THR A 152 -0.01 1.99 -2.28
CA THR A 152 0.85 3.11 -1.90
C THR A 152 2.32 2.76 -2.11
N PHE A 153 3.12 3.76 -2.46
CA PHE A 153 4.58 3.64 -2.51
C PHE A 153 5.23 4.89 -1.93
N ASN A 154 6.32 4.68 -1.20
CA ASN A 154 7.30 5.69 -0.82
C ASN A 154 8.67 4.99 -0.88
N VAL A 155 9.36 5.13 -2.01
CA VAL A 155 10.55 4.33 -2.32
C VAL A 155 11.69 5.20 -2.79
N ALA A 156 12.91 4.73 -2.55
CA ALA A 156 14.11 5.35 -3.09
C ALA A 156 14.24 5.08 -4.60
N ILE A 157 14.69 6.10 -5.33
CA ILE A 157 15.13 5.95 -6.72
C ILE A 157 16.60 5.53 -6.68
N ARG A 158 16.94 4.48 -7.42
CA ARG A 158 18.28 3.91 -7.51
C ARG A 158 18.82 3.99 -8.93
#